data_AF-A0A4Y2C4D5-F1
#
_entry.id   AF-A0A4Y2C4D5-F1
#
_cell.length_a   1.000
_cell.length_b   1.000
_cell.length_c   1.000
_cell.angle_alpha   90.00
_cell.angle_beta   90.00
_cell.angle_gamma   90.00
#
_symmetry.space_group_name_H-M   'P 1'
#
loop_
_entity.id
_entity.type
_entity.pdbx_description
1 polymer ?
#
loop_
_entity_poly.entity_id
_entity_poly.type
_entity_poly.pdbx_seq_one_letter_code
_entity_poly.pdbx_strand_id
1 'polypeptide(L)'
;MDESTDFPGLPILMAILRYPYLDSFHEDLLLCKPLPTTTTGNEIFKLLDGFFAKNSILWDNCVDVCTDGEKAMTGKMSGAIAKIKKANGCSSSHCILHRHALAMKKMPPFIKEVLSQTVKIINFIKSRPKNNRLFKILCDDVGSLHTSLLLTQK
;
A
#
# COMPACT_ATOMS: atom_id res chain seq x y z
N MET A 1 -2.36 4.94 4.26
CA MET A 1 -1.93 4.67 5.64
C MET A 1 -2.08 3.19 5.90
N ASP A 2 -1.05 2.60 6.49
CA ASP A 2 -0.92 1.16 6.66
C ASP A 2 -0.33 0.85 8.03
N GLU A 3 -0.83 -0.20 8.66
CA GLU A 3 -0.22 -0.77 9.86
C GLU A 3 0.52 -2.03 9.44
N SER A 4 1.81 -2.10 9.76
CA SER A 4 2.68 -3.21 9.41
C SER A 4 3.50 -3.60 10.64
N THR A 5 4.05 -4.80 10.62
CA THR A 5 4.94 -5.28 11.66
C THR A 5 6.39 -5.24 11.15
N ASP A 6 7.33 -4.75 11.98
CA ASP A 6 8.76 -4.78 11.65
C ASP A 6 9.41 -6.14 11.96
N PHE A 7 10.71 -6.26 11.65
CA PHE A 7 11.47 -7.49 11.87
C PHE A 7 11.39 -8.03 13.32
N PRO A 8 11.46 -7.21 14.38
CA PRO A 8 11.26 -7.67 15.76
C PRO A 8 9.80 -7.88 16.18
N GLY A 9 8.80 -7.70 15.30
CA GLY A 9 7.40 -7.94 15.65
C GLY A 9 6.69 -6.71 16.22
N LEU A 10 7.32 -5.52 16.17
CA LEU A 10 6.75 -4.28 16.67
C LEU A 10 5.78 -3.70 15.63
N PRO A 11 4.55 -3.35 16.04
CA PRO A 11 3.61 -2.69 15.14
C PRO A 11 4.10 -1.28 14.79
N ILE A 12 4.08 -0.95 13.51
CA ILE A 12 4.48 0.33 12.96
C ILE A 12 3.31 0.90 12.17
N LEU A 13 3.00 2.16 12.42
CA LEU A 13 2.14 2.95 11.56
C LEU A 13 2.98 3.64 10.49
N MET A 14 2.66 3.39 9.23
CA MET A 14 3.22 4.10 8.09
C MET A 14 2.13 4.91 7.39
N ALA A 15 2.38 6.21 7.19
CA ALA A 15 1.50 7.07 6.41
C ALA A 15 2.31 7.76 5.32
N ILE A 16 1.80 7.65 4.09
CA ILE A 16 2.27 8.40 2.92
C ILE A 16 1.26 9.50 2.68
N LEU A 17 1.74 10.73 2.54
CA LEU A 17 0.94 11.88 2.15
C LEU A 17 0.98 12.02 0.64
N ARG A 18 -0.18 12.21 0.02
CA ARG A 18 -0.30 12.58 -1.39
C ARG A 18 -0.94 13.96 -1.50
N TYR A 19 -0.29 14.88 -2.21
CA TYR A 19 -0.74 16.27 -2.31
C TYR A 19 -0.47 16.84 -3.71
N PRO A 20 -1.31 17.78 -4.17
CA PRO A 20 -1.02 18.53 -5.39
C PRO A 20 0.13 19.51 -5.12
N TYR A 21 1.11 19.54 -6.01
CA TYR A 21 2.18 20.52 -6.00
C TYR A 21 2.53 20.88 -7.45
N LEU A 22 2.40 22.16 -7.78
CA LEU A 22 2.46 22.66 -9.15
C LEU A 22 1.45 21.89 -10.04
N ASP A 23 1.94 21.30 -11.13
CA ASP A 23 1.13 20.61 -12.14
C ASP A 23 1.03 19.09 -11.91
N SER A 24 1.51 18.58 -10.77
CA SER A 24 1.55 17.13 -10.47
C SER A 24 1.12 16.78 -9.05
N PHE A 25 0.80 15.50 -8.85
CA PHE A 25 0.64 14.93 -7.51
C PHE A 25 1.98 14.38 -7.02
N HIS A 26 2.35 14.74 -5.81
CA HIS A 26 3.53 14.25 -5.13
C HIS A 26 3.13 13.30 -4.01
N GLU A 27 4.01 12.34 -3.73
CA GLU A 27 3.86 11.40 -2.63
C GLU A 27 5.12 11.45 -1.76
N ASP A 28 4.94 11.68 -0.46
CA ASP A 28 6.02 11.74 0.52
C ASP A 28 5.69 10.90 1.75
N LEU A 29 6.72 10.36 2.39
CA LEU A 29 6.56 9.68 3.68
C LEU A 29 6.22 10.71 4.75
N LEU A 30 4.96 10.71 5.22
CA LEU A 30 4.52 11.60 6.28
C LEU A 30 5.08 11.16 7.62
N LEU A 31 4.93 9.86 7.94
CA LEU A 31 5.52 9.26 9.12
C LEU A 31 5.67 7.75 8.96
N CYS A 32 6.65 7.23 9.69
CA CYS A 32 6.85 5.82 9.95
C CYS A 32 7.23 5.72 11.43
N LYS A 33 6.29 5.32 12.29
CA LYS A 33 6.50 5.32 13.74
C LYS A 33 5.95 4.06 14.39
N PRO A 34 6.63 3.54 15.43
CA PRO A 34 6.10 2.43 16.19
C PRO A 34 4.81 2.84 16.92
N LEU A 35 3.90 1.89 17.08
CA LEU A 35 2.73 2.00 17.93
C LEU A 35 3.11 1.42 19.31
N PRO A 36 3.33 2.26 20.34
CA PRO A 36 3.99 1.84 21.58
C PRO A 36 3.12 0.96 22.49
N THR A 37 1.81 0.90 22.27
CA THR A 37 0.86 0.21 23.15
C THR A 37 0.07 -0.86 22.39
N THR A 38 -0.93 -0.44 21.62
CA THR A 38 -1.87 -1.33 20.92
C THR A 38 -2.13 -0.83 19.51
N THR A 39 -2.51 -1.73 18.61
CA THR A 39 -2.94 -1.43 17.24
C THR A 39 -4.42 -1.02 17.18
N THR A 40 -4.92 -0.29 18.19
CA THR A 40 -6.33 0.17 18.17
C THR A 40 -6.46 1.46 17.37
N GLY A 41 -7.63 1.66 16.76
CA GLY A 41 -7.91 2.89 16.01
C GLY A 41 -7.78 4.17 16.83
N ASN A 42 -7.94 4.09 18.16
CA ASN A 42 -7.70 5.20 19.07
C ASN A 42 -6.23 5.59 19.16
N GLU A 43 -5.34 4.61 19.33
CA GLU A 43 -3.91 4.86 19.47
C GLU A 43 -3.30 5.31 18.13
N ILE A 44 -3.76 4.74 17.01
CA ILE A 44 -3.43 5.20 15.66
C ILE A 44 -3.84 6.67 15.50
N PHE A 45 -5.08 7.03 15.82
CA PHE A 45 -5.55 8.42 15.71
C PHE A 45 -4.74 9.37 16.60
N LYS A 46 -4.48 9.03 17.87
CA LYS A 46 -3.67 9.87 18.76
C LYS A 46 -2.26 10.11 18.23
N LEU A 47 -1.63 9.08 17.65
CA LEU A 47 -0.30 9.22 17.05
C LEU A 47 -0.33 10.19 15.87
N LEU A 48 -1.31 10.06 14.98
CA LEU A 48 -1.51 10.98 13.84
C LEU A 48 -1.81 12.40 14.32
N ASP A 49 -2.75 12.56 15.24
CA ASP A 49 -3.18 13.86 15.76
C ASP A 49 -2.03 14.60 16.45
N GLY A 50 -1.27 13.89 17.29
CA GLY A 50 -0.06 14.44 17.91
C GLY A 50 1.03 14.77 16.88
N PHE A 51 1.16 14.01 15.80
CA PHE A 51 2.06 14.34 14.69
C PHE A 51 1.61 15.60 13.95
N PHE A 52 0.31 15.72 13.63
CA PHE A 52 -0.26 16.87 12.94
C PHE A 52 -0.09 18.13 13.78
N ALA A 53 -0.44 18.08 15.06
CA ALA A 53 -0.26 19.18 16.00
C ALA A 53 1.21 19.62 16.11
N LYS A 54 2.14 18.65 16.26
CA LYS A 54 3.58 18.93 16.37
C LYS A 54 4.16 19.62 15.13
N ASN A 55 3.65 19.29 13.95
CA ASN A 55 4.15 19.83 12.68
C ASN A 55 3.26 20.95 12.11
N SER A 56 2.31 21.46 12.91
CA SER A 56 1.36 22.51 12.50
C SER A 56 0.59 22.17 11.21
N ILE A 57 0.28 20.88 11.02
CA ILE A 57 -0.55 20.40 9.91
C ILE A 57 -2.01 20.44 10.36
N LEU A 58 -2.84 21.20 9.66
CA LEU A 58 -4.27 21.27 9.94
C LEU A 58 -4.98 20.05 9.34
N TRP A 59 -5.87 19.44 10.13
CA TRP A 59 -6.73 18.38 9.63
C TRP A 59 -7.62 18.86 8.48
N ASP A 60 -7.99 20.13 8.42
CA ASP A 60 -8.79 20.71 7.33
C ASP A 60 -8.17 20.53 5.93
N ASN A 61 -6.84 20.31 5.87
CA ASN A 61 -6.13 20.05 4.61
C ASN A 61 -6.24 18.57 4.17
N CYS A 62 -6.69 17.67 5.05
CA CYS A 62 -6.82 16.25 4.74
C CYS A 62 -8.17 15.98 4.06
N VAL A 63 -8.12 15.74 2.74
CA VAL A 63 -9.31 15.52 1.90
C VAL A 63 -9.80 14.07 1.96
N ASP A 64 -8.89 13.09 1.93
CA ASP A 64 -9.22 11.66 1.94
C ASP A 64 -8.19 10.86 2.72
N VAL A 65 -8.64 9.78 3.38
CA VAL A 65 -7.75 8.80 4.01
C VAL A 65 -7.97 7.43 3.38
N CYS A 66 -6.89 6.87 2.83
CA CYS A 66 -6.86 5.53 2.24
C CYS A 66 -6.22 4.52 3.20
N THR A 67 -6.91 3.41 3.49
CA THR A 67 -6.38 2.30 4.32
C THR A 67 -6.70 0.93 3.74
N ASP A 68 -6.00 -0.10 4.19
CA ASP A 68 -6.19 -1.50 3.81
C ASP A 68 -7.54 -2.11 4.25
N GLY A 69 -8.31 -1.39 5.05
CA GLY A 69 -9.63 -1.83 5.51
C GLY A 69 -9.64 -2.54 6.85
N GLU A 70 -8.50 -2.69 7.54
CA GLU A 70 -8.44 -3.39 8.82
C GLU A 70 -9.38 -2.80 9.88
N LYS A 71 -9.82 -3.64 10.83
CA LYS A 71 -10.85 -3.24 11.83
C LYS A 71 -10.42 -2.05 12.67
N ALA A 72 -9.12 -1.98 12.99
CA ALA A 72 -8.53 -0.86 13.71
C ALA A 72 -8.67 0.48 12.94
N MET A 73 -8.69 0.43 11.61
CA MET A 73 -8.85 1.60 10.76
C MET A 73 -10.31 1.95 10.51
N THR A 74 -11.11 0.96 10.12
CA THR A 74 -12.46 1.15 9.57
C THR A 74 -13.60 0.96 10.58
N GLY A 75 -13.29 0.56 11.82
CA GLY A 75 -14.30 0.37 12.86
C GLY A 75 -15.24 1.58 12.99
N LYS A 76 -16.56 1.32 12.94
CA LYS A 76 -17.60 2.37 12.84
C LYS A 76 -17.51 3.45 13.94
N MET A 77 -17.10 3.07 15.15
CA MET A 77 -16.97 3.99 16.28
C MET A 77 -15.54 4.08 16.82
N SER A 78 -14.83 2.96 16.88
CA SER A 78 -13.49 2.84 17.46
C SER A 78 -12.36 2.94 16.43
N GLY A 79 -12.67 2.93 15.13
CA GLY A 79 -11.70 2.97 14.05
C GLY A 79 -11.01 4.34 13.93
N ALA A 80 -9.76 4.34 13.50
CA ALA A 80 -8.99 5.56 13.27
C ALA A 80 -9.70 6.49 12.29
N ILE A 81 -10.24 5.97 11.18
CA ILE A 81 -10.97 6.75 10.17
C ILE A 81 -12.20 7.42 10.78
N ALA A 82 -12.96 6.71 11.63
CA ALA A 82 -14.14 7.28 12.27
C ALA A 82 -13.79 8.47 13.17
N LYS A 83 -12.60 8.48 13.77
CA LYS A 83 -12.07 9.59 14.57
C LYS A 83 -11.58 10.75 13.70
N ILE A 84 -10.85 10.46 12.63
CA ILE A 84 -10.39 11.48 11.67
C ILE A 84 -11.59 12.23 11.07
N LYS A 85 -12.63 11.49 10.63
CA LYS A 85 -13.85 12.09 10.10
C LYS A 85 -14.58 13.00 11.09
N LYS A 86 -14.47 12.73 12.39
CA LYS A 86 -15.03 13.62 13.42
C LYS A 86 -14.21 14.90 13.58
N ALA A 87 -12.91 14.87 13.26
CA ALA A 87 -12.04 16.03 13.35
C ALA A 87 -12.21 17.01 12.17
N ASN A 88 -12.38 16.52 10.93
CA ASN A 88 -12.43 17.38 9.73
C ASN A 88 -13.46 17.01 8.65
N GLY A 89 -14.25 15.94 8.83
CA GLY A 89 -15.24 15.49 7.84
C GLY A 89 -14.68 14.89 6.55
N CYS A 90 -13.39 14.51 6.49
CA CYS A 90 -12.77 14.01 5.27
C CYS A 90 -13.43 12.73 4.72
N SER A 91 -13.23 12.45 3.43
CA SER A 91 -13.65 11.16 2.87
C SER A 91 -12.69 10.03 3.31
N SER A 92 -13.09 8.79 3.02
CA SER A 92 -12.21 7.64 3.22
C SER A 92 -12.37 6.64 2.09
N SER A 93 -11.25 6.10 1.62
CA SER A 93 -11.20 5.11 0.57
C SER A 93 -10.50 3.82 1.03
N HIS A 94 -10.81 2.71 0.36
CA HIS A 94 -10.08 1.46 0.56
C HIS A 94 -8.88 1.41 -0.38
N CYS A 95 -7.76 0.87 0.13
CA CYS A 95 -6.55 0.64 -0.65
C CYS A 95 -6.87 -0.17 -1.90
N ILE A 96 -6.42 0.33 -3.04
CA ILE A 96 -6.68 -0.30 -4.33
C ILE A 96 -6.07 -1.71 -4.41
N LEU A 97 -4.93 -1.93 -3.75
CA LEU A 97 -4.30 -3.26 -3.65
C LEU A 97 -5.19 -4.22 -2.86
N HIS A 98 -5.78 -3.77 -1.75
CA HIS A 98 -6.74 -4.58 -1.00
C HIS A 98 -7.99 -4.89 -1.82
N ARG A 99 -8.54 -3.90 -2.56
CA ARG A 99 -9.68 -4.12 -3.47
C ARG A 99 -9.35 -5.13 -4.56
N HIS A 100 -8.16 -5.05 -5.15
CA HIS A 100 -7.69 -6.05 -6.11
C HIS A 100 -7.60 -7.43 -5.47
N ALA A 101 -6.96 -7.56 -4.30
CA ALA A 101 -6.86 -8.83 -3.58
C ALA A 101 -8.24 -9.45 -3.26
N LEU A 102 -9.22 -8.62 -2.90
CA LEU A 102 -10.60 -9.07 -2.71
C LEU A 102 -11.26 -9.52 -4.02
N ALA A 103 -11.08 -8.78 -5.12
CA ALA A 103 -11.58 -9.15 -6.43
C ALA A 103 -10.99 -10.49 -6.91
N MET A 104 -9.69 -10.71 -6.66
CA MET A 104 -9.00 -11.97 -6.97
C MET A 104 -9.63 -13.19 -6.29
N LYS A 105 -10.21 -13.04 -5.09
CA LYS A 105 -10.90 -14.14 -4.39
C LYS A 105 -12.14 -14.65 -5.13
N LYS A 106 -12.77 -13.81 -5.95
CA LYS A 106 -13.96 -14.15 -6.74
C LYS A 106 -13.66 -14.36 -8.23
N MET A 107 -12.38 -14.51 -8.56
CA MET A 107 -11.94 -14.61 -9.95
C MET A 107 -12.38 -15.94 -10.60
N PRO A 108 -12.85 -15.92 -11.87
CA PRO A 108 -13.18 -17.13 -12.60
C PRO A 108 -12.00 -18.12 -12.67
N PRO A 109 -12.24 -19.44 -12.64
CA PRO A 109 -11.18 -20.45 -12.65
C PRO A 109 -10.19 -20.30 -13.81
N PHE A 110 -10.66 -19.95 -15.01
CA PHE A 110 -9.81 -19.82 -16.19
C PHE A 110 -8.79 -18.68 -16.04
N ILE A 111 -9.18 -17.52 -15.49
CA ILE A 111 -8.24 -16.41 -15.26
C ILE A 111 -7.23 -16.80 -14.18
N LYS A 112 -7.67 -17.49 -13.12
CA LYS A 112 -6.78 -17.98 -12.07
C LYS A 112 -5.72 -18.93 -12.63
N GLU A 113 -6.11 -19.81 -13.57
CA GLU A 113 -5.18 -20.70 -14.25
C GLU A 113 -4.16 -19.94 -15.09
N VAL A 114 -4.61 -19.00 -15.93
CA VAL A 114 -3.72 -18.16 -16.74
C VAL A 114 -2.71 -17.43 -15.86
N LEU A 115 -3.15 -16.79 -14.78
CA LEU A 115 -2.26 -16.09 -13.85
C LEU A 115 -1.29 -17.05 -13.15
N SER A 116 -1.73 -18.26 -12.78
CA SER A 116 -0.85 -19.28 -12.21
C SER A 116 0.26 -19.67 -13.19
N GLN A 117 -0.07 -19.84 -14.48
CA GLN A 117 0.92 -20.13 -15.52
C GLN A 117 1.86 -18.94 -15.73
N THR A 118 1.34 -17.70 -15.75
CA THR A 118 2.18 -16.49 -15.82
C THR A 118 3.19 -16.43 -14.68
N VAL A 119 2.77 -16.72 -13.43
CA VAL A 119 3.66 -16.76 -12.27
C VAL A 119 4.73 -17.84 -12.42
N LYS A 120 4.38 -19.04 -12.93
CA LYS A 120 5.36 -20.10 -13.20
C LYS A 120 6.40 -19.67 -14.24
N ILE A 121 5.98 -19.02 -15.32
CA ILE A 121 6.88 -18.49 -16.37
C ILE A 121 7.82 -17.44 -15.77
N ILE A 122 7.29 -16.47 -15.00
CA ILE A 122 8.09 -15.44 -14.34
C ILE A 122 9.12 -16.08 -13.40
N ASN A 123 8.72 -17.05 -12.58
CA ASN A 123 9.61 -17.75 -11.66
C ASN A 123 10.69 -18.54 -12.41
N PHE A 124 10.34 -19.19 -13.54
CA PHE A 124 11.31 -19.87 -14.39
C PHE A 124 12.35 -18.90 -14.96
N ILE A 125 11.92 -17.74 -15.48
CA ILE A 125 12.83 -16.70 -15.99
C ILE A 125 13.75 -16.18 -14.87
N LYS A 126 13.19 -15.93 -13.68
CA LYS A 126 13.95 -15.45 -12.51
C LYS A 126 14.88 -16.49 -11.90
N SER A 127 14.61 -17.79 -12.08
CA SER A 127 15.33 -18.86 -11.39
C SER A 127 16.83 -18.93 -11.71
N ARG A 128 17.26 -18.46 -12.90
CA ARG A 128 18.65 -18.55 -13.34
C ARG A 128 19.06 -17.34 -14.19
N PRO A 129 20.30 -16.82 -14.05
CA PRO A 129 20.80 -15.74 -14.91
C PRO A 129 20.78 -16.04 -16.40
N LYS A 130 20.93 -17.32 -16.80
CA LYS A 130 20.79 -17.73 -18.20
C LYS A 130 19.39 -17.48 -18.75
N ASN A 131 18.35 -17.82 -17.98
CA ASN A 131 16.97 -17.67 -18.44
C ASN A 131 16.58 -16.20 -18.59
N ASN A 132 17.07 -15.33 -17.71
CA ASN A 132 16.88 -13.88 -17.83
C ASN A 132 17.55 -13.32 -19.11
N ARG A 133 18.78 -13.74 -19.42
CA ARG A 133 19.45 -13.36 -20.68
C ARG A 133 18.70 -13.85 -21.93
N LEU A 134 18.20 -15.08 -21.91
CA LEU A 134 17.38 -15.61 -23.01
C LEU A 134 16.06 -14.86 -23.17
N PHE A 135 15.41 -14.51 -22.06
CA PHE A 135 14.20 -13.70 -22.07
C PHE A 135 14.46 -12.31 -22.66
N LYS A 136 15.60 -11.69 -22.33
CA LYS A 136 16.00 -10.40 -22.92
C LYS A 136 16.12 -10.49 -24.44
N ILE A 137 16.83 -11.49 -24.96
CA ILE A 137 16.97 -11.71 -26.41
C ILE A 137 15.58 -11.86 -27.06
N LEU A 138 14.71 -12.69 -26.46
CA LEU A 138 13.35 -12.86 -26.95
C LEU A 138 12.57 -11.54 -26.98
N CYS A 139 12.70 -10.70 -25.94
CA CYS A 139 12.07 -9.39 -25.88
C CYS A 139 12.61 -8.44 -26.95
N ASP A 140 13.92 -8.46 -27.20
CA ASP A 140 14.57 -7.64 -28.22
C ASP A 140 14.06 -8.04 -29.62
N ASP A 141 13.97 -9.34 -29.90
CA ASP A 141 13.51 -9.89 -31.19
C ASP A 141 12.05 -9.51 -31.52
N VAL A 142 11.19 -9.35 -30.50
CA VAL A 142 9.79 -8.95 -30.69
C VAL A 142 9.57 -7.43 -30.57
N GLY A 143 10.64 -6.64 -30.42
CA GLY A 143 10.56 -5.18 -30.29
C GLY A 143 9.86 -4.71 -29.01
N SER A 144 9.99 -5.46 -27.91
CA SER A 144 9.38 -5.09 -26.62
C SER A 144 10.04 -3.83 -26.04
N LEU A 145 9.23 -2.92 -25.51
CA LEU A 145 9.71 -1.74 -24.78
C LEU A 145 10.49 -2.12 -23.51
N HIS A 146 10.11 -3.23 -22.87
CA HIS A 146 10.73 -3.72 -21.65
C HIS A 146 11.35 -5.09 -21.89
N THR A 147 12.65 -5.21 -21.60
CA THR A 147 13.46 -6.38 -21.96
C THR A 147 13.93 -7.19 -20.75
N SER A 148 13.48 -6.81 -19.56
CA SER A 148 13.90 -7.43 -18.29
C SER A 148 12.78 -7.38 -17.27
N LEU A 149 12.71 -8.42 -16.43
CA LEU A 149 11.81 -8.46 -15.28
C LEU A 149 12.42 -7.72 -14.10
N LEU A 150 11.58 -7.01 -13.33
CA LEU A 150 11.99 -6.42 -12.04
C LEU A 150 12.38 -7.53 -11.05
N LEU A 151 13.64 -7.54 -10.64
CA LEU A 151 14.17 -8.43 -9.62
C LEU A 151 14.05 -7.73 -8.27
N THR A 152 13.03 -8.08 -7.50
CA THR A 152 13.00 -7.80 -6.06
C THR A 152 14.03 -8.70 -5.39
N GLN A 153 15.14 -8.14 -4.91
CA GLN A 153 16.05 -8.86 -4.02
C GLN A 153 15.25 -9.24 -2.76
N LYS A 154 15.27 -10.53 -2.41
CA LYS A 154 14.75 -11.01 -1.13
C LYS A 154 15.85 -10.87 -0.08
#